data_AF-A0A944NCM8-F1
#
_entry.id   AF-A0A944NCM8-F1
#
_cell.length_a   1.000
_cell.length_b   1.000
_cell.length_c   1.000
_cell.angle_alpha   90.00
_cell.angle_beta   90.00
_cell.angle_gamma   90.00
#
_symmetry.space_group_name_H-M   'P 1'
#
loop_
_entity.id
_entity.type
_entity.pdbx_description
1 polymer ?
#
loop_
_entity_poly.entity_id
_entity_poly.type
_entity_poly.pdbx_seq_one_letter_code
_entity_poly.pdbx_strand_id
1 'polypeptide(L)'
;MKSLSISLLILTLIFGLCDSGYATTSSSSSNCPSSANAPLCPNSGATVLDESYPAQAYVVSTRGMASDNDTNYASSFISNIVDGHLNREMPLFFVPTEKSESVEKIRSNVKKQLLEKLVVGKRLDANALLRVTGRVEQILANIQFVPATGYTWQQDYFESMFDPKTGNAQMREVLTYRSRLGAIGTDTIKGIGANNQCQIKVGDGLPPNDEALKRIKEKYSNDAPLYGGNIEATPGGFCVVGDNMDYKDYAEHFCGKEENVIAIDVDWLVVGHSDEVYKVIPDKSGGKCGFNIMLASPRKALELMKDDQHQPFLNFDHYGSDQMVIEKARRDRFLISLDNGRDYDVSAGMRLCQLYHGISKQKKMDKEKGKSSTTVKSALLNLLSFDAYAGLVIKMSTKDQKEDIAEPKDCSSDSDYRNEVSKMTNGDFLNGYQQDSELKKYNELVQKKMDAARKELETRIFGRMPECRGKVDFIEVPNIFYPEAESGLNISTGDDGNELYDLKKGLGSSFLPNPTNGVLAGDKMIFSNPQNATFEKYLEKEMKSRTGLKTGLVDSWNYAHVGNGNVHCSTHALRFCKPRE
;
A
#
# COMPACT_ATOMS: atom_id res chain seq x y z
N MET A 1 -1.53 -1.46 48.28
CA MET A 1 -1.80 -0.01 48.19
C MET A 1 -0.62 0.88 47.76
N LYS A 2 0.63 0.40 47.62
CA LYS A 2 1.77 1.23 47.15
C LYS A 2 2.09 1.14 45.63
N SER A 3 1.36 0.31 44.88
CA SER A 3 1.58 0.11 43.42
C SER A 3 0.69 1.01 42.54
N LEU A 4 -0.45 1.48 43.04
CA LEU A 4 -1.39 2.33 42.27
C LEU A 4 -0.96 3.80 42.15
N SER A 5 -0.10 4.31 43.05
CA SER A 5 0.27 5.75 43.05
C SER A 5 1.37 6.13 42.06
N ILE A 6 2.18 5.19 41.57
CA ILE A 6 3.27 5.49 40.62
C ILE A 6 2.73 5.61 39.19
N SER A 7 1.75 4.78 38.80
CA SER A 7 1.12 4.86 37.48
C SER A 7 0.32 6.15 37.27
N LEU A 8 -0.29 6.70 38.33
CA LEU A 8 -1.05 7.95 38.25
C LEU A 8 -0.13 9.18 38.14
N LEU A 9 1.03 9.18 38.82
CA LEU A 9 2.01 10.27 38.77
C LEU A 9 2.71 10.38 37.41
N ILE A 10 2.96 9.24 36.74
CA ILE A 10 3.52 9.21 35.38
C ILE A 10 2.49 9.72 34.37
N LEU A 11 1.21 9.39 34.53
CA LEU A 11 0.15 9.98 33.71
C LEU A 11 0.04 11.51 33.92
N THR A 12 0.18 12.01 35.15
CA THR A 12 0.06 13.45 35.42
C THR A 12 1.26 14.25 34.88
N LEU A 13 2.47 13.66 34.82
CA LEU A 13 3.63 14.28 34.16
C LEU A 13 3.53 14.26 32.63
N ILE A 14 2.86 13.26 32.05
CA ILE A 14 2.59 13.17 30.61
C ILE A 14 1.51 14.17 30.16
N PHE A 15 0.50 14.44 31.00
CA PHE A 15 -0.58 15.40 30.69
C PHE A 15 -0.35 16.83 31.25
N GLY A 16 0.44 17.00 32.30
CA GLY A 16 0.66 18.28 33.01
C GLY A 16 1.72 19.21 32.38
N LEU A 17 2.46 18.74 31.38
CA LEU A 17 3.37 19.58 30.58
C LEU A 17 2.69 20.14 29.30
N CYS A 18 1.37 19.96 29.14
CA CYS A 18 0.62 20.46 27.98
C CYS A 18 0.06 21.88 28.14
N ASP A 19 0.23 22.56 29.28
CA ASP A 19 -0.26 23.94 29.45
C ASP A 19 0.71 24.77 30.29
N SER A 20 1.67 25.41 29.65
CA SER A 20 2.22 26.70 30.08
C SER A 20 3.08 27.27 28.97
N GLY A 21 2.70 28.46 28.51
CA GLY A 21 3.37 29.15 27.42
C GLY A 21 4.87 29.28 27.65
N TYR A 22 5.65 28.73 26.74
CA TYR A 22 6.96 29.24 26.41
C TYR A 22 6.97 29.68 24.96
N ALA A 23 7.50 30.88 24.81
CA ALA A 23 7.56 31.65 23.59
C ALA A 23 8.19 30.87 22.42
N THR A 24 7.68 31.23 21.25
CA THR A 24 8.26 31.06 19.94
C THR A 24 9.78 31.19 19.90
N THR A 25 10.39 30.50 18.93
CA THR A 25 11.81 30.50 18.53
C THR A 25 12.73 29.46 19.19
N SER A 26 12.54 28.19 18.81
CA SER A 26 13.71 27.47 18.28
C SER A 26 13.37 27.07 16.85
N SER A 27 14.09 27.62 15.88
CA SER A 27 14.12 27.08 14.54
C SER A 27 14.78 25.71 14.64
N SER A 28 14.02 24.66 14.93
CA SER A 28 14.46 23.30 14.72
C SER A 28 14.65 23.13 13.22
N SER A 29 15.89 23.33 12.75
CA SER A 29 16.24 23.11 11.36
C SER A 29 15.90 21.66 11.03
N SER A 30 14.92 21.45 10.15
CA SER A 30 14.63 20.12 9.62
C SER A 30 15.88 19.57 8.93
N ASN A 31 16.19 18.29 9.12
CA ASN A 31 17.33 17.68 8.44
C ASN A 31 16.93 17.40 7.00
N CYS A 32 17.46 18.20 6.08
CA CYS A 32 17.22 18.01 4.67
C CYS A 32 17.96 16.80 4.11
N PRO A 33 17.33 16.07 3.16
CA PRO A 33 18.00 15.08 2.34
C PRO A 33 19.30 15.58 1.72
N SER A 34 20.27 14.68 1.57
CA SER A 34 21.56 14.96 0.96
C SER A 34 22.01 13.84 0.02
N SER A 35 22.44 14.24 -1.18
CA SER A 35 23.07 13.34 -2.15
C SER A 35 24.48 12.92 -1.75
N ALA A 36 25.15 13.65 -0.83
CA ALA A 36 26.55 13.42 -0.50
C ALA A 36 26.81 12.04 0.12
N ASN A 37 25.87 11.54 0.93
CA ASN A 37 25.97 10.24 1.62
C ASN A 37 25.18 9.13 0.92
N ALA A 38 24.59 9.41 -0.25
CA ALA A 38 23.78 8.45 -0.99
C ALA A 38 24.64 7.50 -1.84
N PRO A 39 24.12 6.32 -2.22
CA PRO A 39 24.78 5.46 -3.21
C PRO A 39 24.98 6.20 -4.55
N LEU A 40 25.99 5.82 -5.32
CA LEU A 40 26.25 6.41 -6.63
C LEU A 40 25.05 6.26 -7.57
N CYS A 41 24.71 7.31 -8.32
CA CYS A 41 23.64 7.25 -9.30
C CYS A 41 23.84 6.10 -10.32
N PRO A 42 22.76 5.48 -10.82
CA PRO A 42 22.88 4.48 -11.88
C PRO A 42 23.46 5.10 -13.15
N ASN A 43 24.18 4.31 -13.94
CA ASN A 43 24.77 4.74 -15.22
C ASN A 43 24.05 4.14 -16.45
N SER A 44 22.87 3.53 -16.27
CA SER A 44 22.10 2.91 -17.36
C SER A 44 21.37 3.91 -18.27
N GLY A 45 21.31 5.18 -17.86
CA GLY A 45 20.46 6.19 -18.48
C GLY A 45 19.05 6.28 -17.88
N ALA A 46 18.67 5.35 -17.00
CA ALA A 46 17.46 5.47 -16.20
C ALA A 46 17.61 6.58 -15.13
N THR A 47 16.56 7.36 -14.93
CA THR A 47 16.52 8.49 -13.98
C THR A 47 15.61 8.22 -12.78
N VAL A 48 15.18 6.98 -12.59
CA VAL A 48 14.45 6.49 -11.40
C VAL A 48 15.38 5.64 -10.53
N LEU A 49 15.16 5.66 -9.22
CA LEU A 49 15.98 4.93 -8.24
C LEU A 49 15.18 3.82 -7.58
N ASP A 50 15.74 2.61 -7.60
CA ASP A 50 15.14 1.44 -6.98
C ASP A 50 15.23 1.47 -5.45
N GLU A 51 14.57 0.52 -4.80
CA GLU A 51 14.46 0.45 -3.34
C GLU A 51 15.78 0.17 -2.60
N SER A 52 16.85 -0.21 -3.31
CA SER A 52 18.19 -0.28 -2.71
C SER A 52 18.76 1.10 -2.35
N TYR A 53 18.23 2.18 -2.95
CA TYR A 53 18.54 3.55 -2.55
C TYR A 53 17.65 3.95 -1.36
N PRO A 54 18.24 4.35 -0.22
CA PRO A 54 17.47 4.78 0.93
C PRO A 54 16.58 5.98 0.61
N ALA A 55 15.29 5.86 0.91
CA ALA A 55 14.39 7.00 0.86
C ALA A 55 14.75 8.01 1.96
N GLN A 56 14.78 9.28 1.58
CA GLN A 56 15.16 10.40 2.44
C GLN A 56 13.98 11.34 2.72
N ALA A 57 12.90 11.23 1.95
CA ALA A 57 11.62 11.86 2.29
C ALA A 57 10.45 10.97 1.86
N TYR A 58 9.31 11.17 2.51
CA TYR A 58 8.06 10.48 2.20
C TYR A 58 6.92 11.48 2.05
N VAL A 59 5.95 11.15 1.20
CA VAL A 59 4.71 11.91 1.03
C VAL A 59 3.54 11.03 1.43
N VAL A 60 2.66 11.54 2.29
CA VAL A 60 1.41 10.88 2.69
C VAL A 60 0.35 11.95 2.95
N SER A 61 -0.85 11.79 2.42
CA SER A 61 -1.93 12.76 2.64
C SER A 61 -2.83 12.35 3.81
N THR A 62 -3.71 13.27 4.23
CA THR A 62 -4.77 12.94 5.19
C THR A 62 -6.06 12.50 4.50
N ARG A 63 -6.13 12.45 3.16
CA ARG A 63 -7.34 12.06 2.43
C ARG A 63 -7.27 10.59 2.06
N GLY A 64 -8.11 9.77 2.70
CA GLY A 64 -8.31 8.36 2.35
C GLY A 64 -9.62 8.14 1.59
N MET A 65 -9.87 6.91 1.15
CA MET A 65 -11.08 6.54 0.41
C MET A 65 -12.36 6.66 1.25
N ALA A 66 -12.31 6.25 2.52
CA ALA A 66 -13.45 6.32 3.43
C ALA A 66 -13.52 7.61 4.27
N SER A 67 -12.52 8.50 4.18
CA SER A 67 -12.48 9.73 4.97
C SER A 67 -11.63 10.81 4.34
N ASP A 68 -12.18 12.03 4.26
CA ASP A 68 -11.50 13.21 3.76
C ASP A 68 -10.40 13.74 4.70
N ASN A 69 -10.29 13.21 5.93
CA ASN A 69 -9.29 13.64 6.90
C ASN A 69 -8.87 12.54 7.90
N ASP A 70 -8.33 11.43 7.39
CA ASP A 70 -7.77 10.34 8.17
C ASP A 70 -6.34 10.64 8.67
N THR A 71 -6.26 11.41 9.76
CA THR A 71 -5.00 11.66 10.46
C THR A 71 -4.43 10.40 11.12
N ASN A 72 -5.23 9.36 11.38
CA ASN A 72 -4.80 8.17 12.11
C ASN A 72 -3.93 7.29 11.21
N TYR A 73 -4.36 7.07 9.96
CA TYR A 73 -3.57 6.38 8.96
C TYR A 73 -2.22 7.06 8.76
N ALA A 74 -2.23 8.37 8.46
CA ALA A 74 -0.99 9.13 8.26
C ALA A 74 -0.07 9.08 9.49
N SER A 75 -0.62 9.16 10.71
CA SER A 75 0.16 9.00 11.95
C SER A 75 0.77 7.60 12.06
N SER A 76 0.00 6.55 11.76
CA SER A 76 0.45 5.15 11.83
C SER A 76 1.56 4.85 10.82
N PHE A 77 1.42 5.35 9.59
CA PHE A 77 2.44 5.28 8.55
C PHE A 77 3.72 5.97 9.00
N ILE A 78 3.64 7.26 9.37
CA ILE A 78 4.81 8.04 9.80
C ILE A 78 5.49 7.39 11.01
N SER A 79 4.74 6.94 12.01
CA SER A 79 5.30 6.23 13.17
C SER A 79 6.06 4.96 12.78
N ASN A 80 5.56 4.19 11.81
CA ASN A 80 6.25 3.01 11.32
C ASN A 80 7.56 3.38 10.59
N ILE A 81 7.57 4.46 9.82
CA ILE A 81 8.79 4.98 9.18
C ILE A 81 9.81 5.41 10.23
N VAL A 82 9.38 6.24 11.19
CA VAL A 82 10.23 6.73 12.27
C VAL A 82 10.87 5.58 13.03
N ASP A 83 10.11 4.52 13.30
CA ASP A 83 10.61 3.30 13.96
C ASP A 83 11.76 2.64 13.18
N GLY A 84 11.62 2.53 11.86
CA GLY A 84 12.67 2.03 10.96
C GLY A 84 13.93 2.90 10.89
N HIS A 85 13.85 4.15 11.39
CA HIS A 85 14.91 5.16 11.35
C HIS A 85 15.43 5.58 12.74
N LEU A 86 15.02 4.92 13.84
CA LEU A 86 15.45 5.28 15.20
C LEU A 86 16.96 5.18 15.45
N ASN A 87 17.74 4.55 14.58
CA ASN A 87 19.21 4.51 14.67
C ASN A 87 19.89 5.02 13.39
N ARG A 88 19.15 5.77 12.57
CA ARG A 88 19.57 6.27 11.26
C ARG A 88 19.21 7.74 11.14
N GLU A 89 19.59 8.34 10.02
CA GLU A 89 19.09 9.65 9.64
C GLU A 89 17.57 9.61 9.49
N MET A 90 16.89 10.59 10.07
CA MET A 90 15.43 10.68 10.04
C MET A 90 14.99 11.33 8.73
N PRO A 91 14.09 10.70 7.95
CA PRO A 91 13.60 11.29 6.72
C PRO A 91 12.70 12.50 6.99
N LEU A 92 12.44 13.29 5.95
CA LEU A 92 11.35 14.27 5.94
C LEU A 92 10.02 13.60 5.63
N PHE A 93 8.95 14.18 6.15
CA PHE A 93 7.59 13.79 5.81
C PHE A 93 6.86 15.00 5.27
N PHE A 94 6.30 14.90 4.07
CA PHE A 94 5.43 15.91 3.50
C PHE A 94 3.99 15.45 3.64
N VAL A 95 3.16 16.30 4.24
CA VAL A 95 1.74 16.01 4.44
C VAL A 95 0.89 17.02 3.67
N PRO A 96 0.50 16.70 2.42
CA PRO A 96 -0.44 17.48 1.64
C PRO A 96 -1.82 17.45 2.29
N THR A 97 -2.27 18.60 2.75
CA THR A 97 -3.60 18.77 3.33
C THR A 97 -3.99 20.24 3.32
N GLU A 98 -5.28 20.54 3.40
CA GLU A 98 -5.81 21.91 3.44
C GLU A 98 -5.80 22.48 4.86
N LYS A 99 -5.64 21.61 5.88
CA LYS A 99 -5.79 21.93 7.29
C LYS A 99 -4.48 21.70 8.05
N SER A 100 -3.80 22.77 8.45
CA SER A 100 -2.59 22.67 9.26
C SER A 100 -2.81 21.95 10.59
N GLU A 101 -4.02 22.03 11.14
CA GLU A 101 -4.42 21.34 12.38
C GLU A 101 -4.33 19.82 12.24
N SER A 102 -4.54 19.28 11.04
CA SER A 102 -4.37 17.86 10.78
C SER A 102 -2.92 17.42 10.97
N VAL A 103 -1.96 18.25 10.56
CA VAL A 103 -0.53 17.98 10.77
C VAL A 103 -0.15 18.08 12.23
N GLU A 104 -0.70 19.05 12.98
CA GLU A 104 -0.50 19.13 14.43
C GLU A 104 -1.05 17.89 15.16
N LYS A 105 -2.22 17.39 14.73
CA LYS A 105 -2.77 16.14 15.27
C LYS A 105 -1.88 14.94 14.95
N ILE A 106 -1.32 14.86 13.74
CA ILE A 106 -0.35 13.83 13.38
C ILE A 106 0.90 13.92 14.26
N ARG A 107 1.49 15.11 14.42
CA ARG A 107 2.65 15.34 15.29
C ARG A 107 2.35 14.89 16.73
N SER A 108 1.18 15.24 17.27
CA SER A 108 0.74 14.82 18.60
C SER A 108 0.63 13.30 18.75
N ASN A 109 0.02 12.62 17.77
CA ASN A 109 -0.10 11.17 17.76
C ASN A 109 1.26 10.46 17.68
N VAL A 110 2.14 10.92 16.78
CA VAL A 110 3.49 10.38 16.62
C VAL A 110 4.30 10.62 17.90
N LYS A 111 4.22 11.81 18.50
CA LYS A 111 4.86 12.14 19.79
C LYS A 111 4.45 11.17 20.88
N LYS A 112 3.14 10.94 21.03
CA LYS A 112 2.59 10.00 22.02
C LYS A 112 3.18 8.60 21.85
N GLN A 113 3.15 8.05 20.63
CA GLN A 113 3.67 6.71 20.33
C GLN A 113 5.17 6.60 20.57
N LEU A 114 5.95 7.64 20.22
CA LEU A 114 7.39 7.66 20.47
C LEU A 114 7.72 7.73 21.95
N LEU A 115 7.05 8.58 22.72
CA LEU A 115 7.28 8.67 24.16
C LEU A 115 6.88 7.38 24.87
N GLU A 116 5.76 6.77 24.48
CA GLU A 116 5.37 5.45 24.99
C GLU A 116 6.47 4.42 24.75
N LYS A 117 7.02 4.35 23.53
CA LYS A 117 8.08 3.40 23.18
C LYS A 117 9.44 3.71 23.83
N LEU A 118 9.79 4.99 23.95
CA LEU A 118 11.13 5.42 24.34
C LEU A 118 11.28 5.68 25.84
N VAL A 119 10.19 5.96 26.55
CA VAL A 119 10.20 6.36 27.96
C VAL A 119 9.50 5.35 28.86
N VAL A 120 8.30 4.88 28.48
CA VAL A 120 7.49 4.05 29.38
C VAL A 120 8.20 2.73 29.70
N GLY A 121 8.22 2.37 30.99
CA GLY A 121 8.88 1.17 31.48
C GLY A 121 10.42 1.24 31.54
N LYS A 122 11.04 2.36 31.13
CA LYS A 122 12.51 2.53 31.17
C LYS A 122 12.93 3.40 32.35
N ARG A 123 14.01 3.00 33.02
CA ARG A 123 14.66 3.84 34.05
C ARG A 123 15.57 4.84 33.37
N LEU A 124 15.09 6.06 33.18
CA LEU A 124 15.85 7.18 32.63
C LEU A 124 16.19 8.18 33.73
N ASP A 125 17.43 8.65 33.78
CA ASP A 125 17.78 9.84 34.55
C ASP A 125 17.29 11.12 33.84
N ALA A 126 17.37 12.26 34.52
CA ALA A 126 16.89 13.54 33.97
C ALA A 126 17.60 13.94 32.67
N ASN A 127 18.90 13.65 32.52
CA ASN A 127 19.66 13.99 31.32
C ASN A 127 19.27 13.07 30.15
N ALA A 128 19.06 11.78 30.41
CA ALA A 128 18.58 10.82 29.43
C ALA A 128 17.17 11.16 28.96
N LEU A 129 16.28 11.54 29.87
CA LEU A 129 14.93 11.99 29.53
C LEU A 129 14.98 13.24 28.64
N LEU A 130 15.80 14.23 28.99
CA LEU A 130 15.98 15.45 28.19
C LEU A 130 16.51 15.17 26.78
N ARG A 131 17.47 14.23 26.64
CA ARG A 131 17.96 13.80 25.32
C ARG A 131 16.87 13.10 24.50
N VAL A 132 16.07 12.24 25.13
CA VAL A 132 14.98 11.53 24.45
C VAL A 132 13.89 12.51 24.00
N THR A 133 13.44 13.41 24.87
CA THR A 133 12.42 14.40 24.51
C THR A 133 12.92 15.37 23.44
N GLY A 134 14.15 15.89 23.56
CA GLY A 134 14.76 16.73 22.54
C GLY A 134 14.85 16.05 21.18
N ARG A 135 15.20 14.75 21.16
CA ARG A 135 15.19 13.95 19.93
C ARG A 135 13.79 13.76 19.36
N VAL A 136 12.77 13.56 20.20
CA VAL A 136 11.38 13.46 19.75
C VAL A 136 10.96 14.77 19.07
N GLU A 137 11.24 15.93 19.66
CA GLU A 137 10.92 17.23 19.04
C GLU A 137 11.62 17.42 17.69
N GLN A 138 12.87 16.98 17.55
CA GLN A 138 13.58 16.99 16.26
C GLN A 138 12.89 16.11 15.20
N ILE A 139 12.40 14.93 15.60
CA ILE A 139 11.65 14.05 14.68
C ILE A 139 10.33 14.71 14.25
N LEU A 140 9.60 15.33 15.18
CA LEU A 140 8.34 16.01 14.86
C LEU A 140 8.56 17.21 13.93
N ALA A 141 9.69 17.90 14.07
CA ALA A 141 10.08 18.99 13.18
C ALA A 141 10.34 18.53 11.73
N ASN A 142 10.55 17.23 11.47
CA ASN A 142 10.65 16.69 10.11
C ASN A 142 9.29 16.46 9.44
N ILE A 143 8.18 16.54 10.17
CA ILE A 143 6.82 16.39 9.62
C ILE A 143 6.34 17.74 9.12
N GLN A 144 6.37 17.95 7.80
CA GLN A 144 6.05 19.20 7.12
C GLN A 144 4.60 19.26 6.65
N PHE A 145 3.96 20.40 6.89
CA PHE A 145 2.69 20.76 6.28
C PHE A 145 2.92 21.22 4.84
N VAL A 146 2.15 20.67 3.89
CA VAL A 146 2.12 21.12 2.50
C VAL A 146 0.71 21.61 2.19
N PRO A 147 0.51 22.92 1.96
CA PRO A 147 -0.82 23.49 1.72
C PRO A 147 -1.31 23.13 0.32
N ALA A 148 -1.99 21.99 0.20
CA ALA A 148 -2.57 21.48 -1.03
C ALA A 148 -3.78 20.58 -0.69
N THR A 149 -4.72 20.43 -1.62
CA THR A 149 -5.80 19.45 -1.46
C THR A 149 -5.19 18.05 -1.35
N GLY A 150 -5.51 17.34 -0.26
CA GLY A 150 -5.02 15.98 -0.06
C GLY A 150 -5.56 15.03 -1.13
N TYR A 151 -4.79 13.98 -1.44
CA TYR A 151 -5.22 12.92 -2.36
C TYR A 151 -4.75 11.56 -1.88
N THR A 152 -5.52 10.50 -2.08
CA THR A 152 -5.14 9.18 -1.55
C THR A 152 -3.92 8.64 -2.28
N TRP A 153 -3.88 8.66 -3.61
CA TRP A 153 -2.87 7.98 -4.41
C TRP A 153 -1.65 8.86 -4.66
N GLN A 154 -0.73 8.91 -3.70
CA GLN A 154 0.46 9.74 -3.80
C GLN A 154 1.48 9.22 -4.82
N GLN A 155 1.50 7.91 -5.09
CA GLN A 155 2.40 7.27 -6.07
C GLN A 155 2.04 7.57 -7.54
N ASP A 156 0.80 8.02 -7.76
CA ASP A 156 0.15 7.96 -9.07
C ASP A 156 0.36 9.22 -9.92
N TYR A 157 0.21 10.39 -9.31
CA TYR A 157 0.12 11.65 -10.06
C TYR A 157 1.46 12.35 -10.22
N PHE A 158 2.54 11.81 -9.64
CA PHE A 158 3.91 12.26 -9.87
C PHE A 158 4.90 11.12 -9.66
N GLU A 159 6.08 11.26 -10.27
CA GLU A 159 7.21 10.36 -10.01
C GLU A 159 8.42 11.16 -9.52
N SER A 160 9.21 10.56 -8.62
CA SER A 160 10.45 11.12 -8.09
C SER A 160 11.65 10.59 -8.88
N MET A 161 12.07 11.34 -9.89
CA MET A 161 13.32 11.06 -10.62
C MET A 161 14.53 11.64 -9.88
N PHE A 162 15.73 11.39 -10.37
CA PHE A 162 16.94 12.12 -9.97
C PHE A 162 17.53 12.92 -11.13
N ASP A 163 18.11 14.08 -10.82
CA ASP A 163 18.94 14.84 -11.76
C ASP A 163 20.35 14.20 -11.82
N PRO A 164 20.80 13.67 -12.97
CA PRO A 164 22.10 12.99 -13.05
C PRO A 164 23.30 13.86 -12.68
N LYS A 165 23.18 15.20 -12.79
CA LYS A 165 24.28 16.13 -12.47
C LYS A 165 24.40 16.40 -10.98
N THR A 166 23.27 16.47 -10.27
CA THR A 166 23.23 16.86 -8.85
C THR A 166 22.90 15.70 -7.92
N GLY A 167 22.28 14.65 -8.45
CA GLY A 167 21.81 13.49 -7.72
C GLY A 167 20.56 13.76 -6.88
N ASN A 168 20.01 14.97 -7.00
CA ASN A 168 18.87 15.43 -6.23
C ASN A 168 17.56 14.90 -6.83
N ALA A 169 16.59 14.65 -5.95
CA ALA A 169 15.24 14.28 -6.36
C ALA A 169 14.59 15.40 -7.20
N GLN A 170 13.97 15.01 -8.31
CA GLN A 170 13.19 15.83 -9.19
C GLN A 170 11.80 15.22 -9.34
N MET A 171 10.80 15.85 -8.71
CA MET A 171 9.41 15.43 -8.83
C MET A 171 8.84 15.90 -10.15
N ARG A 172 8.24 14.98 -10.91
CA ARG A 172 7.64 15.25 -12.22
C ARG A 172 6.21 14.76 -12.21
N GLU A 173 5.27 15.66 -12.49
CA GLU A 173 3.84 15.33 -12.51
C GLU A 173 3.50 14.39 -13.68
N VAL A 174 2.65 13.40 -13.44
CA VAL A 174 2.08 12.53 -14.47
C VAL A 174 0.87 13.22 -15.09
N LEU A 175 1.06 13.82 -16.27
CA LEU A 175 0.10 14.70 -16.94
C LEU A 175 -1.19 14.00 -17.37
N THR A 176 -1.18 12.67 -17.51
CA THR A 176 -2.41 11.90 -17.79
C THR A 176 -3.42 11.98 -16.64
N TYR A 177 -2.98 12.27 -15.41
CA TYR A 177 -3.87 12.45 -14.26
C TYR A 177 -4.50 13.84 -14.18
N ARG A 178 -3.98 14.86 -14.87
CA ARG A 178 -4.52 16.24 -14.78
C ARG A 178 -5.99 16.34 -15.20
N SER A 179 -6.45 15.50 -16.13
CA SER A 179 -7.87 15.46 -16.51
C SER A 179 -8.78 15.00 -15.37
N ARG A 180 -8.25 14.20 -14.43
CA ARG A 180 -8.99 13.63 -13.31
C ARG A 180 -8.82 14.43 -12.01
N LEU A 181 -7.62 14.97 -11.79
CA LEU A 181 -7.24 15.62 -10.52
C LEU A 181 -7.18 17.15 -10.59
N GLY A 182 -7.29 17.75 -11.78
CA GLY A 182 -7.06 19.18 -11.95
C GLY A 182 -5.65 19.56 -11.51
N ALA A 183 -5.53 20.56 -10.64
CA ALA A 183 -4.25 21.10 -10.17
C ALA A 183 -3.67 20.40 -8.93
N ILE A 184 -4.36 19.42 -8.33
CA ILE A 184 -3.96 18.79 -7.06
C ILE A 184 -2.51 18.31 -7.09
N GLY A 185 -2.11 17.63 -8.17
CA GLY A 185 -0.76 17.12 -8.32
C GLY A 185 0.29 18.22 -8.45
N THR A 186 0.03 19.18 -9.33
CA THR A 186 0.84 20.39 -9.50
C THR A 186 1.03 21.16 -8.18
N ASP A 187 -0.04 21.38 -7.42
CA ASP A 187 -0.01 22.15 -6.18
C ASP A 187 0.78 21.42 -5.10
N THR A 188 0.64 20.09 -5.01
CA THR A 188 1.39 19.27 -4.06
C THR A 188 2.89 19.31 -4.34
N ILE A 189 3.33 19.01 -5.58
CA ILE A 189 4.77 18.99 -5.89
C ILE A 189 5.39 20.38 -5.82
N LYS A 190 4.64 21.45 -6.16
CA LYS A 190 5.10 22.83 -5.96
C LYS A 190 5.20 23.19 -4.49
N GLY A 191 4.25 22.77 -3.66
CA GLY A 191 4.30 22.97 -2.22
C GLY A 191 5.49 22.29 -1.57
N ILE A 192 5.82 21.06 -2.00
CA ILE A 192 7.04 20.35 -1.57
C ILE A 192 8.30 21.07 -2.09
N GLY A 193 8.34 21.41 -3.38
CA GLY A 193 9.51 22.06 -4.00
C GLY A 193 9.77 23.49 -3.54
N ALA A 194 8.74 24.22 -3.08
CA ALA A 194 8.87 25.54 -2.48
C ALA A 194 9.60 25.51 -1.13
N ASN A 195 9.73 24.32 -0.51
CA ASN A 195 10.60 24.11 0.64
C ASN A 195 12.08 24.14 0.20
N ASN A 196 12.57 25.34 -0.13
CA ASN A 196 13.91 25.63 -0.64
C ASN A 196 15.05 25.17 0.27
N GLN A 197 14.76 24.70 1.49
CA GLN A 197 15.76 24.18 2.41
C GLN A 197 16.39 22.88 1.87
N CYS A 198 15.65 22.06 1.12
CA CYS A 198 16.00 20.64 0.95
C CYS A 198 16.35 20.17 -0.46
N GLN A 199 16.63 21.09 -1.39
CA GLN A 199 17.12 20.78 -2.75
C GLN A 199 16.25 19.81 -3.58
N ILE A 200 14.99 19.59 -3.18
CA ILE A 200 13.99 18.84 -3.94
C ILE A 200 13.44 19.77 -5.01
N LYS A 201 13.53 19.37 -6.28
CA LYS A 201 13.11 20.19 -7.42
C LYS A 201 11.82 19.68 -8.03
N VAL A 202 11.08 20.58 -8.67
CA VAL A 202 10.00 20.24 -9.59
C VAL A 202 10.57 20.25 -11.01
N GLY A 203 10.39 19.16 -11.74
CA GLY A 203 10.75 19.04 -13.15
C GLY A 203 9.56 19.19 -14.08
N ASP A 204 9.82 19.05 -15.38
CA ASP A 204 8.77 19.05 -16.40
C ASP A 204 7.85 17.84 -16.23
N GLY A 205 6.60 17.95 -16.68
CA GLY A 205 5.63 16.86 -16.60
C GLY A 205 6.03 15.61 -17.40
N LEU A 206 5.27 14.54 -17.19
CA LEU A 206 5.35 13.25 -17.88
C LEU A 206 4.03 12.96 -18.61
N PRO A 207 4.05 12.79 -19.94
CA PRO A 207 5.22 12.96 -20.81
C PRO A 207 5.63 14.43 -20.94
N PRO A 208 6.88 14.74 -21.34
CA PRO A 208 7.41 16.11 -21.36
C PRO A 208 6.88 16.97 -22.50
N ASN A 209 6.09 16.43 -23.43
CA ASN A 209 5.58 17.17 -24.57
C ASN A 209 4.08 16.92 -24.81
N ASP A 210 3.38 17.97 -25.27
CA ASP A 210 1.93 17.94 -25.49
C ASP A 210 1.50 16.98 -26.59
N GLU A 211 2.36 16.73 -27.58
CA GLU A 211 2.08 15.80 -28.68
C GLU A 211 2.04 14.35 -28.20
N ALA A 212 2.98 13.93 -27.34
CA ALA A 212 2.99 12.62 -26.68
C ALA A 212 1.76 12.47 -25.77
N LEU A 213 1.44 13.50 -24.99
CA LEU A 213 0.23 13.50 -24.16
C LEU A 213 -1.03 13.36 -25.02
N LYS A 214 -1.09 14.04 -26.17
CA LYS A 214 -2.18 13.94 -27.12
C LYS A 214 -2.25 12.54 -27.73
N ARG A 215 -1.15 11.95 -28.19
CA ARG A 215 -1.10 10.58 -28.74
C ARG A 215 -1.57 9.54 -27.72
N ILE A 216 -1.12 9.65 -26.47
CA ILE A 216 -1.59 8.79 -25.37
C ILE A 216 -3.11 8.95 -25.20
N LYS A 217 -3.61 10.19 -25.10
CA LYS A 217 -5.06 10.44 -24.94
C LYS A 217 -5.88 9.95 -26.14
N GLU A 218 -5.37 10.04 -27.36
CA GLU A 218 -6.04 9.53 -28.56
C GLU A 218 -6.04 7.99 -28.60
N LYS A 219 -4.92 7.36 -28.21
CA LYS A 219 -4.77 5.90 -28.19
C LYS A 219 -5.68 5.22 -27.17
N TYR A 220 -5.89 5.86 -26.02
CA TYR A 220 -6.59 5.28 -24.87
C TYR A 220 -7.89 6.01 -24.48
N SER A 221 -8.30 7.05 -25.23
CA SER A 221 -9.48 7.87 -24.95
C SER A 221 -9.48 8.50 -23.54
N ASN A 222 -10.66 8.75 -22.93
CA ASN A 222 -10.76 9.22 -21.55
C ASN A 222 -10.26 8.19 -20.50
N ASP A 223 -9.98 6.97 -20.95
CA ASP A 223 -9.41 5.86 -20.18
C ASP A 223 -7.89 5.77 -20.33
N ALA A 224 -7.23 6.92 -20.58
CA ALA A 224 -5.77 7.01 -20.60
C ALA A 224 -5.18 6.23 -19.42
N PRO A 225 -4.21 5.33 -19.65
CA PRO A 225 -3.79 4.43 -18.61
C PRO A 225 -3.12 5.27 -17.53
N LEU A 226 -3.50 4.94 -16.33
CA LEU A 226 -2.99 5.52 -15.12
C LEU A 226 -1.57 4.97 -14.96
N TYR A 227 -0.57 5.79 -15.25
CA TYR A 227 0.80 5.30 -15.38
C TYR A 227 1.67 5.48 -14.14
N GLY A 228 1.29 6.31 -13.16
CA GLY A 228 1.99 6.29 -11.87
C GLY A 228 1.61 5.04 -11.10
N GLY A 229 2.53 4.47 -10.33
CA GLY A 229 2.42 3.11 -9.76
C GLY A 229 2.73 1.98 -10.75
N ASN A 230 2.61 2.23 -12.05
CA ASN A 230 2.91 1.26 -13.11
C ASN A 230 4.40 1.23 -13.54
N ILE A 231 5.29 1.72 -12.67
CA ILE A 231 6.74 1.78 -12.88
C ILE A 231 7.42 1.41 -11.56
N GLU A 232 8.32 0.44 -11.62
CA GLU A 232 9.17 0.07 -10.50
C GLU A 232 10.63 0.03 -10.94
N ALA A 233 11.44 0.93 -10.39
CA ALA A 233 12.88 0.91 -10.64
C ALA A 233 13.50 -0.38 -10.08
N THR A 234 14.42 -0.97 -10.83
CA THR A 234 15.00 -2.29 -10.56
C THR A 234 16.53 -2.28 -10.65
N PRO A 235 17.25 -2.92 -9.72
CA PRO A 235 18.71 -3.02 -9.76
C PRO A 235 19.26 -3.48 -11.10
N GLY A 236 20.44 -2.97 -11.47
CA GLY A 236 20.99 -3.11 -12.83
C GLY A 236 20.51 -2.02 -13.79
N GLY A 237 19.83 -0.99 -13.26
CA GLY A 237 19.34 0.15 -14.02
C GLY A 237 18.19 -0.21 -14.95
N PHE A 238 17.38 -1.19 -14.54
CA PHE A 238 16.15 -1.58 -15.21
C PHE A 238 14.96 -0.78 -14.65
N CYS A 239 13.90 -0.70 -15.44
CA CYS A 239 12.55 -0.43 -14.97
C CYS A 239 11.69 -1.66 -15.23
N VAL A 240 10.92 -2.07 -14.23
CA VAL A 240 9.79 -2.96 -14.44
C VAL A 240 8.57 -2.07 -14.69
N VAL A 241 7.81 -2.37 -15.74
CA VAL A 241 6.59 -1.64 -16.11
C VAL A 241 5.48 -2.62 -16.47
N GLY A 242 4.24 -2.17 -16.40
CA GLY A 242 3.12 -2.92 -16.98
C GLY A 242 3.19 -2.98 -18.50
N ASP A 243 2.75 -4.09 -19.08
CA ASP A 243 2.65 -4.31 -20.53
C ASP A 243 1.62 -3.41 -21.22
N ASN A 244 0.73 -2.79 -20.45
CA ASN A 244 -0.21 -1.76 -20.89
C ASN A 244 0.42 -0.35 -21.05
N MET A 245 1.71 -0.17 -20.72
CA MET A 245 2.41 1.12 -20.80
C MET A 245 2.96 1.46 -22.20
N ASP A 246 2.77 2.71 -22.65
CA ASP A 246 3.42 3.19 -23.87
C ASP A 246 4.91 3.49 -23.63
N TYR A 247 5.80 2.76 -24.32
CA TYR A 247 7.22 2.96 -24.12
C TYR A 247 7.73 4.30 -24.66
N LYS A 248 7.45 4.62 -25.93
CA LYS A 248 8.06 5.79 -26.61
C LYS A 248 7.53 7.10 -26.09
N ASP A 249 6.22 7.18 -25.89
CA ASP A 249 5.58 8.42 -25.46
C ASP A 249 5.66 8.59 -23.94
N TYR A 250 6.11 7.60 -23.17
CA TYR A 250 6.13 7.69 -21.72
C TYR A 250 7.38 7.05 -21.08
N ALA A 251 7.57 5.73 -21.17
CA ALA A 251 8.60 5.04 -20.39
C ALA A 251 10.06 5.41 -20.74
N GLU A 252 10.33 5.77 -22.00
CA GLU A 252 11.65 6.24 -22.44
C GLU A 252 12.15 7.45 -21.61
N HIS A 253 11.23 8.28 -21.12
CA HIS A 253 11.56 9.51 -20.39
C HIS A 253 12.11 9.28 -18.96
N PHE A 254 12.08 8.05 -18.46
CA PHE A 254 12.66 7.69 -17.16
C PHE A 254 13.45 6.40 -17.14
N CYS A 255 13.16 5.46 -18.04
CA CYS A 255 13.97 4.25 -18.19
C CYS A 255 15.18 4.46 -19.10
N GLY A 256 15.21 5.56 -19.84
CA GLY A 256 16.15 5.77 -20.92
C GLY A 256 15.82 4.79 -22.03
N LYS A 257 16.69 3.80 -22.27
CA LYS A 257 16.59 2.90 -23.43
C LYS A 257 15.64 1.72 -23.23
N GLU A 258 15.10 1.18 -24.32
CA GLU A 258 14.13 0.09 -24.31
C GLU A 258 14.72 -1.20 -23.72
N GLU A 259 16.02 -1.42 -23.91
CA GLU A 259 16.77 -2.52 -23.30
C GLU A 259 16.75 -2.50 -21.76
N ASN A 260 16.48 -1.34 -21.14
CA ASN A 260 16.31 -1.18 -19.70
C ASN A 260 14.89 -1.51 -19.21
N VAL A 261 13.95 -1.80 -20.10
CA VAL A 261 12.55 -2.07 -19.72
C VAL A 261 12.30 -3.56 -19.64
N ILE A 262 11.69 -3.98 -18.53
CA ILE A 262 11.15 -5.32 -18.31
C ILE A 262 9.64 -5.17 -18.17
N ALA A 263 8.89 -5.50 -19.23
CA ALA A 263 7.43 -5.45 -19.19
C ALA A 263 6.87 -6.71 -18.52
N ILE A 264 5.93 -6.55 -17.60
CA ILE A 264 5.18 -7.64 -16.97
C ILE A 264 3.68 -7.49 -17.22
N ASP A 265 3.00 -8.63 -17.30
CA ASP A 265 1.57 -8.70 -17.62
C ASP A 265 0.72 -8.30 -16.40
N VAL A 266 0.11 -7.11 -16.50
CA VAL A 266 -0.70 -6.49 -15.45
C VAL A 266 -2.03 -5.97 -15.98
N ASP A 267 -2.29 -6.07 -17.29
CA ASP A 267 -3.52 -5.56 -17.91
C ASP A 267 -4.80 -6.24 -17.41
N TRP A 268 -4.67 -7.38 -16.74
CA TRP A 268 -5.75 -8.10 -16.08
C TRP A 268 -6.20 -7.45 -14.78
N LEU A 269 -5.36 -6.65 -14.12
CA LEU A 269 -5.72 -5.91 -12.90
C LEU A 269 -6.62 -4.72 -13.22
N VAL A 270 -7.54 -4.38 -12.30
CA VAL A 270 -8.44 -3.22 -12.43
C VAL A 270 -7.65 -1.92 -12.57
N VAL A 271 -6.63 -1.75 -11.72
CA VAL A 271 -5.76 -0.58 -11.76
C VAL A 271 -4.68 -0.75 -12.83
N GLY A 272 -4.12 -1.95 -12.94
CA GLY A 272 -3.24 -2.31 -14.05
C GLY A 272 -1.81 -1.87 -13.82
N HIS A 273 -1.33 -1.91 -12.58
CA HIS A 273 0.00 -1.43 -12.19
C HIS A 273 0.95 -2.56 -11.80
N SER A 274 2.24 -2.35 -12.10
CA SER A 274 3.32 -3.28 -11.69
C SER A 274 3.51 -3.35 -10.18
N ASP A 275 3.32 -2.25 -9.45
CA ASP A 275 3.54 -2.20 -7.99
C ASP A 275 2.52 -3.03 -7.18
N GLU A 276 1.44 -3.50 -7.83
CA GLU A 276 0.49 -4.45 -7.25
C GLU A 276 1.07 -5.87 -7.19
N VAL A 277 2.02 -6.21 -8.04
CA VAL A 277 2.48 -7.60 -8.18
C VAL A 277 3.98 -7.78 -8.08
N TYR A 278 4.74 -6.69 -8.12
CA TYR A 278 6.19 -6.70 -8.12
C TYR A 278 6.76 -5.68 -7.13
N LYS A 279 7.84 -6.06 -6.42
CA LYS A 279 8.62 -5.11 -5.64
C LYS A 279 10.08 -5.53 -5.46
N VAL A 280 10.99 -4.57 -5.45
CA VAL A 280 12.39 -4.78 -5.03
C VAL A 280 12.52 -4.55 -3.54
N ILE A 281 13.30 -5.38 -2.85
CA ILE A 281 13.67 -5.17 -1.46
C ILE A 281 15.18 -5.30 -1.28
N PRO A 282 15.84 -4.46 -0.45
CA PRO A 282 17.26 -4.60 -0.20
C PRO A 282 17.56 -5.83 0.65
N ASP A 283 18.65 -6.51 0.34
CA ASP A 283 19.20 -7.59 1.15
C ASP A 283 20.35 -7.07 2.02
N LYS A 284 20.12 -7.01 3.33
CA LYS A 284 21.12 -6.60 4.33
C LYS A 284 21.82 -7.77 5.00
N SER A 285 21.47 -9.00 4.65
CA SER A 285 22.12 -10.20 5.19
C SER A 285 23.55 -10.41 4.66
N GLY A 286 23.97 -9.60 3.69
CA GLY A 286 25.32 -9.63 3.12
C GLY A 286 25.42 -10.40 1.80
N GLY A 287 24.30 -10.67 1.13
CA GLY A 287 24.28 -11.24 -0.22
C GLY A 287 25.05 -10.36 -1.22
N LYS A 288 25.75 -10.99 -2.18
CA LYS A 288 26.67 -10.30 -3.12
C LYS A 288 25.99 -9.27 -4.03
N CYS A 289 24.67 -9.31 -4.16
CA CYS A 289 23.91 -8.40 -5.03
C CYS A 289 23.13 -7.35 -4.26
N GLY A 290 22.91 -7.55 -2.96
CA GLY A 290 22.29 -6.54 -2.08
C GLY A 290 20.79 -6.32 -2.29
N PHE A 291 20.09 -7.17 -3.03
CA PHE A 291 18.64 -7.10 -3.22
C PHE A 291 17.99 -8.47 -3.43
N ASN A 292 16.70 -8.53 -3.14
CA ASN A 292 15.76 -9.61 -3.46
C ASN A 292 14.53 -9.02 -4.16
N ILE A 293 13.69 -9.89 -4.72
CA ILE A 293 12.47 -9.51 -5.43
C ILE A 293 11.27 -10.16 -4.75
N MET A 294 10.19 -9.40 -4.58
CA MET A 294 8.90 -9.87 -4.11
C MET A 294 7.94 -9.95 -5.30
N LEU A 295 7.18 -11.04 -5.38
CA LEU A 295 6.12 -11.24 -6.36
C LEU A 295 4.85 -11.74 -5.68
N ALA A 296 3.69 -11.17 -6.03
CA ALA A 296 2.40 -11.67 -5.57
C ALA A 296 2.22 -13.16 -5.92
N SER A 297 1.60 -13.94 -5.04
CA SER A 297 1.46 -15.39 -5.20
C SER A 297 0.18 -15.92 -4.55
N PRO A 298 -0.87 -16.17 -5.36
CA PRO A 298 -2.04 -16.95 -4.93
C PRO A 298 -1.68 -18.34 -4.43
N ARG A 299 -0.71 -19.00 -5.07
CA ARG A 299 -0.23 -20.31 -4.63
C ARG A 299 0.28 -20.26 -3.20
N LYS A 300 1.10 -19.26 -2.85
CA LYS A 300 1.63 -19.13 -1.49
C LYS A 300 0.55 -18.84 -0.47
N ALA A 301 -0.42 -17.98 -0.78
CA ALA A 301 -1.55 -17.72 0.10
C ALA A 301 -2.36 -19.00 0.42
N LEU A 302 -2.68 -19.79 -0.61
CA LEU A 302 -3.42 -21.05 -0.45
C LEU A 302 -2.62 -22.12 0.33
N GLU A 303 -1.31 -22.21 0.08
CA GLU A 303 -0.41 -23.09 0.84
C GLU A 303 -0.40 -22.74 2.33
N LEU A 304 -0.18 -21.46 2.67
CA LEU A 304 -0.14 -20.99 4.05
C LEU A 304 -1.47 -21.22 4.78
N MET A 305 -2.60 -20.89 4.14
CA MET A 305 -3.92 -21.14 4.72
C MET A 305 -4.17 -22.64 4.94
N LYS A 306 -3.62 -23.50 4.08
CA LYS A 306 -3.77 -24.95 4.19
C LYS A 306 -2.95 -25.53 5.34
N ASP A 307 -1.78 -24.95 5.62
CA ASP A 307 -0.94 -25.33 6.74
C ASP A 307 -1.49 -24.82 8.08
N ASP A 308 -2.28 -23.74 8.06
CA ASP A 308 -2.79 -23.06 9.26
C ASP A 308 -4.32 -22.91 9.26
N GLN A 309 -5.02 -24.00 8.95
CA GLN A 309 -6.48 -24.00 8.70
C GLN A 309 -7.34 -23.55 9.87
N HIS A 310 -6.86 -23.69 11.11
CA HIS A 310 -7.64 -23.37 12.31
C HIS A 310 -7.52 -21.92 12.75
N GLN A 311 -6.61 -21.13 12.16
CA GLN A 311 -6.54 -19.70 12.49
C GLN A 311 -7.73 -18.95 11.92
N PRO A 312 -8.13 -17.84 12.59
CA PRO A 312 -9.04 -16.88 12.00
C PRO A 312 -8.54 -16.42 10.62
N PHE A 313 -9.45 -16.40 9.65
CA PHE A 313 -9.19 -15.88 8.32
C PHE A 313 -8.88 -14.38 8.36
N LEU A 314 -9.59 -13.64 9.22
CA LEU A 314 -9.34 -12.22 9.50
C LEU A 314 -8.73 -12.03 10.90
N ASN A 315 -7.62 -11.30 10.97
CA ASN A 315 -6.91 -10.97 12.19
C ASN A 315 -7.26 -9.54 12.67
N PHE A 316 -7.83 -9.47 13.88
CA PHE A 316 -8.23 -8.21 14.52
C PHE A 316 -7.34 -7.83 15.71
N ASP A 317 -6.27 -8.58 15.99
CA ASP A 317 -5.51 -8.47 17.25
C ASP A 317 -4.57 -7.25 17.30
N HIS A 318 -4.32 -6.60 16.16
CA HIS A 318 -3.42 -5.43 16.05
C HIS A 318 -3.89 -4.16 16.77
N TYR A 319 -5.12 -4.15 17.30
CA TYR A 319 -5.72 -2.97 17.95
C TYR A 319 -5.56 -3.00 19.48
N GLY A 320 -4.73 -3.92 19.99
CA GLY A 320 -4.45 -4.10 21.41
C GLY A 320 -5.44 -5.03 22.10
N SER A 321 -5.24 -5.29 23.39
CA SER A 321 -6.07 -6.21 24.17
C SER A 321 -7.35 -5.58 24.74
N ASP A 322 -7.58 -4.29 24.49
CA ASP A 322 -8.78 -3.60 24.96
C ASP A 322 -9.97 -4.00 24.08
N GLN A 323 -10.89 -4.75 24.66
CA GLN A 323 -12.07 -5.25 23.98
C GLN A 323 -12.91 -4.11 23.38
N MET A 324 -12.98 -2.93 24.01
CA MET A 324 -13.70 -1.78 23.43
C MET A 324 -12.98 -1.21 22.21
N VAL A 325 -11.64 -1.23 22.19
CA VAL A 325 -10.84 -0.78 21.05
C VAL A 325 -10.94 -1.78 19.89
N ILE A 326 -10.90 -3.08 20.19
CA ILE A 326 -11.15 -4.15 19.22
C ILE A 326 -12.56 -4.00 18.64
N GLU A 327 -13.59 -3.83 19.46
CA GLU A 327 -14.98 -3.68 19.01
C GLU A 327 -15.17 -2.39 18.19
N LYS A 328 -14.54 -1.28 18.57
CA LYS A 328 -14.53 -0.06 17.77
C LYS A 328 -13.81 -0.25 16.44
N ALA A 329 -12.67 -0.92 16.43
CA ALA A 329 -11.90 -1.21 15.20
C ALA A 329 -12.59 -2.22 14.29
N ARG A 330 -13.39 -3.13 14.85
CA ARG A 330 -14.32 -3.99 14.10
C ARG A 330 -15.42 -3.13 13.49
N ARG A 331 -16.09 -2.30 14.29
CA ARG A 331 -17.17 -1.41 13.83
C ARG A 331 -16.72 -0.45 12.73
N ASP A 332 -15.63 0.28 12.94
CA ASP A 332 -15.17 1.33 12.03
C ASP A 332 -14.62 0.74 10.70
N ARG A 333 -14.16 -0.53 10.66
CA ARG A 333 -13.74 -1.23 9.42
C ARG A 333 -14.89 -1.62 8.49
N PHE A 334 -16.09 -1.74 9.04
CA PHE A 334 -17.29 -2.13 8.28
C PHE A 334 -18.25 -0.96 8.05
N LEU A 335 -17.85 0.25 8.49
CA LEU A 335 -18.56 1.49 8.22
C LEU A 335 -17.79 2.31 7.19
N ILE A 336 -18.30 2.35 5.97
CA ILE A 336 -17.90 3.40 5.02
C ILE A 336 -18.74 4.62 5.38
N SER A 337 -18.09 5.63 5.94
CA SER A 337 -18.72 6.91 6.22
C SER A 337 -18.87 7.68 4.92
N LEU A 338 -20.06 7.62 4.31
CA LEU A 338 -20.46 8.63 3.34
C LEU A 338 -20.76 9.91 4.12
N ASP A 339 -19.83 10.86 4.09
CA ASP A 339 -19.91 12.14 4.80
C ASP A 339 -20.95 13.09 4.16
N ASN A 340 -22.22 12.69 4.20
CA ASN A 340 -23.38 13.49 3.75
C ASN A 340 -24.62 13.31 4.63
N GLY A 341 -24.45 12.91 5.90
CA GLY A 341 -25.53 12.91 6.89
C GLY A 341 -26.76 12.06 6.52
N ARG A 342 -26.60 11.04 5.67
CA ARG A 342 -27.64 10.09 5.30
C ARG A 342 -27.07 8.68 5.29
N ASP A 343 -27.63 7.87 6.19
CA ASP A 343 -27.53 6.42 6.39
C ASP A 343 -26.13 5.80 6.42
N TYR A 344 -25.78 5.23 7.57
CA TYR A 344 -24.69 4.27 7.72
C TYR A 344 -24.92 3.12 6.75
N ASP A 345 -23.98 2.88 5.83
CA ASP A 345 -24.09 1.70 4.99
C ASP A 345 -23.68 0.48 5.80
N VAL A 346 -24.68 -0.19 6.39
CA VAL A 346 -24.60 -1.49 7.09
C VAL A 346 -24.10 -2.60 6.13
N SER A 347 -23.89 -2.28 4.85
CA SER A 347 -23.66 -3.27 3.80
C SER A 347 -22.31 -3.98 3.83
N ALA A 348 -21.18 -3.37 4.19
CA ALA A 348 -19.89 -4.08 4.13
C ALA A 348 -19.81 -5.22 5.16
N GLY A 349 -20.25 -4.97 6.39
CA GLY A 349 -20.35 -5.98 7.44
C GLY A 349 -21.39 -7.07 7.13
N MET A 350 -22.54 -6.68 6.60
CA MET A 350 -23.58 -7.62 6.13
C MET A 350 -23.09 -8.49 4.97
N ARG A 351 -22.34 -7.92 4.01
CA ARG A 351 -21.81 -8.66 2.86
C ARG A 351 -20.72 -9.65 3.27
N LEU A 352 -19.93 -9.32 4.29
CA LEU A 352 -18.95 -10.24 4.88
C LEU A 352 -19.63 -11.33 5.73
N CYS A 353 -20.76 -11.01 6.37
CA CYS A 353 -21.67 -12.02 6.95
C CYS A 353 -22.21 -12.98 5.88
N GLN A 354 -22.69 -12.45 4.77
CA GLN A 354 -23.22 -13.22 3.66
C GLN A 354 -22.13 -14.09 3.03
N LEU A 355 -20.90 -13.59 2.91
CA LEU A 355 -19.71 -14.35 2.53
C LEU A 355 -19.48 -15.51 3.49
N TYR A 356 -19.43 -15.24 4.80
CA TYR A 356 -19.27 -16.28 5.81
C TYR A 356 -20.43 -17.29 5.78
N HIS A 357 -21.68 -16.87 5.61
CA HIS A 357 -22.83 -17.77 5.53
C HIS A 357 -22.82 -18.62 4.26
N GLY A 358 -22.48 -18.02 3.12
CA GLY A 358 -22.28 -18.70 1.84
C GLY A 358 -21.18 -19.74 1.94
N ILE A 359 -20.06 -19.43 2.60
CA ILE A 359 -18.92 -20.34 2.74
C ILE A 359 -19.14 -21.41 3.83
N SER A 360 -19.62 -21.03 5.01
CA SER A 360 -19.63 -21.88 6.21
C SER A 360 -20.92 -22.70 6.39
N LYS A 361 -22.08 -22.16 6.00
CA LYS A 361 -23.39 -22.84 6.19
C LYS A 361 -23.87 -23.66 5.00
N GLN A 362 -23.16 -23.65 3.88
CA GLN A 362 -23.45 -24.50 2.71
C GLN A 362 -23.44 -26.01 3.08
N LYS A 363 -22.68 -26.39 4.12
CA LYS A 363 -22.74 -27.72 4.78
C LYS A 363 -24.15 -28.15 5.23
N LYS A 364 -25.07 -27.23 5.54
CA LYS A 364 -26.42 -27.53 6.05
C LYS A 364 -27.51 -27.48 4.99
N MET A 365 -27.43 -26.57 4.02
CA MET A 365 -28.51 -26.34 3.04
C MET A 365 -28.46 -27.27 1.83
N ASP A 366 -27.27 -27.71 1.40
CA ASP A 366 -27.12 -28.67 0.28
C ASP A 366 -27.63 -30.08 0.61
N LYS A 367 -27.91 -30.35 1.90
CA LYS A 367 -28.64 -31.55 2.32
C LYS A 367 -30.16 -31.45 2.17
N GLU A 368 -30.73 -30.25 2.00
CA GLU A 368 -32.18 -30.09 2.13
C GLU A 368 -32.89 -29.47 0.92
N LYS A 369 -32.37 -28.46 0.18
CA LYS A 369 -33.09 -27.92 -0.99
C LYS A 369 -32.16 -27.27 -2.02
N GLY A 370 -32.15 -27.79 -3.25
CA GLY A 370 -31.41 -27.22 -4.39
C GLY A 370 -31.96 -25.87 -4.87
N LYS A 371 -31.57 -24.78 -4.21
CA LYS A 371 -31.80 -23.39 -4.66
C LYS A 371 -30.55 -22.53 -4.46
N SER A 372 -30.10 -21.94 -5.57
CA SER A 372 -29.19 -20.79 -5.75
C SER A 372 -28.13 -20.58 -4.66
N SER A 373 -26.95 -21.16 -4.86
CA SER A 373 -25.77 -20.97 -4.02
C SER A 373 -25.10 -19.63 -4.28
N THR A 374 -24.98 -18.77 -3.26
CA THR A 374 -24.03 -17.64 -3.30
C THR A 374 -22.62 -18.23 -3.34
N THR A 375 -21.94 -18.12 -4.48
CA THR A 375 -20.52 -18.54 -4.59
C THR A 375 -19.64 -17.61 -3.75
N VAL A 376 -18.44 -18.07 -3.38
CA VAL A 376 -17.44 -17.22 -2.70
C VAL A 376 -17.28 -15.93 -3.49
N LYS A 377 -17.02 -16.05 -4.80
CA LYS A 377 -16.92 -14.93 -5.71
C LYS A 377 -18.13 -13.98 -5.69
N SER A 378 -19.38 -14.48 -5.73
CA SER A 378 -20.57 -13.63 -5.69
C SER A 378 -20.67 -12.82 -4.39
N ALA A 379 -20.28 -13.43 -3.26
CA ALA A 379 -20.21 -12.71 -2.00
C ALA A 379 -19.04 -11.72 -1.94
N LEU A 380 -17.93 -12.00 -2.64
CA LEU A 380 -16.78 -11.10 -2.78
C LEU A 380 -17.10 -9.85 -3.61
N LEU A 381 -17.72 -10.06 -4.78
CA LEU A 381 -18.22 -8.98 -5.63
C LEU A 381 -19.07 -8.04 -4.80
N ASN A 382 -20.02 -8.58 -4.05
CA ASN A 382 -20.85 -7.77 -3.18
C ASN A 382 -20.00 -7.02 -2.14
N LEU A 383 -19.06 -7.66 -1.44
CA LEU A 383 -18.25 -7.03 -0.37
C LEU A 383 -17.44 -5.82 -0.82
N LEU A 384 -16.86 -5.88 -2.02
CA LEU A 384 -15.82 -4.95 -2.48
C LEU A 384 -16.24 -4.11 -3.71
N SER A 385 -17.43 -4.33 -4.28
CA SER A 385 -17.99 -3.46 -5.32
C SER A 385 -18.26 -2.07 -4.77
N PHE A 386 -17.27 -1.20 -4.95
CA PHE A 386 -17.37 0.24 -4.83
C PHE A 386 -16.89 0.83 -6.16
N ASP A 387 -17.58 1.84 -6.68
CA ASP A 387 -17.09 2.64 -7.82
C ASP A 387 -15.93 3.55 -7.36
N ALA A 388 -14.85 2.94 -6.87
CA ALA A 388 -13.70 3.58 -6.24
C ALA A 388 -12.44 3.14 -6.99
N TYR A 389 -12.18 3.80 -8.11
CA TYR A 389 -11.02 3.52 -8.96
C TYR A 389 -9.80 4.31 -8.48
N ALA A 390 -8.63 3.66 -8.45
CA ALA A 390 -7.36 4.38 -8.45
C ALA A 390 -7.40 5.44 -9.57
N GLY A 391 -7.02 6.68 -9.25
CA GLY A 391 -7.08 7.80 -10.20
C GLY A 391 -8.44 8.47 -10.44
N LEU A 392 -9.57 8.08 -9.83
CA LEU A 392 -10.89 8.71 -10.07
C LEU A 392 -11.52 9.20 -8.75
N VAL A 393 -11.68 10.53 -8.59
CA VAL A 393 -12.52 11.09 -7.53
C VAL A 393 -13.97 10.97 -8.00
N ILE A 394 -14.60 9.81 -7.81
CA ILE A 394 -16.03 9.67 -8.08
C ILE A 394 -16.81 10.12 -6.85
N LYS A 395 -17.61 11.18 -7.01
CA LYS A 395 -18.78 11.42 -6.17
C LYS A 395 -19.77 10.29 -6.45
N MET A 396 -20.00 9.45 -5.44
CA MET A 396 -20.93 8.33 -5.49
C MET A 396 -22.32 8.77 -5.96
N SER A 397 -22.79 8.18 -7.06
CA SER A 397 -24.17 8.29 -7.53
C SER A 397 -25.01 7.21 -6.85
N THR A 398 -25.97 7.63 -6.04
CA THR A 398 -26.89 6.76 -5.28
C THR A 398 -27.99 6.12 -6.15
N LYS A 399 -27.69 5.62 -7.35
CA LYS A 399 -28.75 5.10 -8.24
C LYS A 399 -28.69 3.58 -8.41
N ASP A 400 -29.71 2.96 -7.81
CA ASP A 400 -30.51 1.88 -8.36
C ASP A 400 -29.87 0.50 -8.56
N GLN A 401 -29.27 -0.07 -7.51
CA GLN A 401 -29.22 -1.54 -7.36
C GLN A 401 -29.74 -1.99 -6.00
N LYS A 402 -31.07 -1.95 -5.86
CA LYS A 402 -31.80 -2.79 -4.90
C LYS A 402 -32.18 -4.08 -5.63
N GLU A 403 -31.29 -5.06 -5.63
CA GLU A 403 -31.73 -6.44 -5.81
C GLU A 403 -32.05 -7.01 -4.43
N ASP A 404 -33.31 -7.41 -4.25
CA ASP A 404 -33.83 -8.06 -3.04
C ASP A 404 -33.22 -9.46 -2.87
N ILE A 405 -31.98 -9.53 -2.38
CA ILE A 405 -31.41 -10.78 -1.87
C ILE A 405 -32.04 -11.04 -0.51
N ALA A 406 -32.81 -12.13 -0.40
CA ALA A 406 -33.44 -12.53 0.86
C ALA A 406 -32.41 -12.63 2.00
N GLU A 407 -32.57 -11.78 3.01
CA GLU A 407 -31.67 -11.65 4.15
C GLU A 407 -31.60 -12.95 4.97
N PRO A 408 -30.41 -13.49 5.25
CA PRO A 408 -30.26 -14.50 6.29
C PRO A 408 -30.70 -13.89 7.63
N LYS A 409 -31.65 -14.52 8.34
CA LYS A 409 -32.13 -14.06 9.66
C LYS A 409 -31.03 -13.85 10.72
N ASP A 410 -29.84 -14.42 10.49
CA ASP A 410 -28.69 -14.32 11.40
C ASP A 410 -27.76 -13.13 11.04
N CYS A 411 -27.98 -12.44 9.92
CA CYS A 411 -27.20 -11.26 9.49
C CYS A 411 -28.00 -9.95 9.65
N SER A 412 -29.14 -9.98 10.34
CA SER A 412 -30.07 -8.85 10.46
C SER A 412 -29.70 -7.83 11.54
N SER A 413 -28.63 -8.05 12.30
CA SER A 413 -28.16 -7.10 13.32
C SER A 413 -26.65 -6.89 13.28
N ASP A 414 -26.25 -5.68 13.69
CA ASP A 414 -24.87 -5.20 13.69
C ASP A 414 -23.92 -6.01 14.58
N SER A 415 -24.46 -6.69 15.59
CA SER A 415 -23.69 -7.57 16.50
C SER A 415 -23.53 -8.99 15.97
N ASP A 416 -24.48 -9.47 15.16
CA ASP A 416 -24.52 -10.89 14.78
C ASP A 416 -23.52 -11.22 13.68
N TYR A 417 -23.35 -10.35 12.67
CA TYR A 417 -22.34 -10.60 11.64
C TYR A 417 -20.89 -10.47 12.15
N ARG A 418 -20.62 -9.57 13.11
CA ARG A 418 -19.27 -9.35 13.66
C ARG A 418 -18.76 -10.57 14.41
N ASN A 419 -19.65 -11.25 15.12
CA ASN A 419 -19.35 -12.49 15.82
C ASN A 419 -19.16 -13.67 14.86
N GLU A 420 -19.86 -13.70 13.73
CA GLU A 420 -19.77 -14.79 12.78
C GLU A 420 -18.56 -14.68 11.84
N VAL A 421 -18.28 -13.48 11.31
CA VAL A 421 -17.09 -13.21 10.49
C VAL A 421 -15.79 -13.50 11.23
N SER A 422 -15.70 -13.12 12.50
CA SER A 422 -14.51 -13.35 13.33
C SER A 422 -14.29 -14.83 13.67
N LYS A 423 -15.27 -15.70 13.44
CA LYS A 423 -15.16 -17.16 13.59
C LYS A 423 -14.72 -17.85 12.30
N MET A 424 -14.76 -17.17 11.16
CA MET A 424 -14.31 -17.75 9.90
C MET A 424 -12.85 -18.14 10.00
N THR A 425 -12.55 -19.40 9.72
CA THR A 425 -11.17 -19.89 9.72
C THR A 425 -10.57 -19.91 8.31
N ASN A 426 -9.25 -20.00 8.21
CA ASN A 426 -8.56 -20.28 6.94
C ASN A 426 -9.10 -21.55 6.27
N GLY A 427 -9.43 -22.59 7.05
CA GLY A 427 -10.03 -23.82 6.56
C GLY A 427 -11.42 -23.61 5.97
N ASP A 428 -12.25 -22.76 6.59
CA ASP A 428 -13.55 -22.41 6.03
C ASP A 428 -13.40 -21.68 4.69
N PHE A 429 -12.52 -20.68 4.61
CA PHE A 429 -12.22 -20.00 3.33
C PHE A 429 -11.79 -21.00 2.25
N LEU A 430 -10.84 -21.88 2.57
CA LEU A 430 -10.34 -22.88 1.63
C LEU A 430 -11.42 -23.83 1.14
N ASN A 431 -12.35 -24.24 2.01
CA ASN A 431 -13.48 -25.08 1.62
C ASN A 431 -14.39 -24.37 0.62
N GLY A 432 -14.70 -23.09 0.85
CA GLY A 432 -15.46 -22.28 -0.09
C GLY A 432 -14.72 -22.09 -1.41
N TYR A 433 -13.43 -21.73 -1.35
CA TYR A 433 -12.56 -21.57 -2.52
C TYR A 433 -12.49 -22.84 -3.37
N GLN A 434 -12.44 -24.03 -2.75
CA GLN A 434 -12.40 -25.31 -3.46
C GLN A 434 -13.70 -25.63 -4.20
N GLN A 435 -14.84 -25.07 -3.78
CA GLN A 435 -16.14 -25.23 -4.43
C GLN A 435 -16.37 -24.21 -5.56
N ASP A 436 -15.58 -23.14 -5.60
CA ASP A 436 -15.65 -22.09 -6.61
C ASP A 436 -14.66 -22.37 -7.76
N SER A 437 -15.12 -23.10 -8.77
CA SER A 437 -14.28 -23.52 -9.91
C SER A 437 -13.73 -22.34 -10.70
N GLU A 438 -14.48 -21.24 -10.81
CA GLU A 438 -14.04 -20.04 -11.54
C GLU A 438 -12.98 -19.27 -10.74
N LEU A 439 -13.20 -19.01 -9.45
CA LEU A 439 -12.22 -18.32 -8.61
C LEU A 439 -10.91 -19.11 -8.49
N LYS A 440 -11.01 -20.44 -8.44
CA LYS A 440 -9.85 -21.33 -8.51
C LYS A 440 -9.11 -21.16 -9.83
N LYS A 441 -9.82 -21.29 -10.95
CA LYS A 441 -9.23 -21.14 -12.28
C LYS A 441 -8.61 -19.75 -12.49
N TYR A 442 -9.25 -18.71 -11.98
CA TYR A 442 -8.78 -17.34 -12.00
C TYR A 442 -7.41 -17.21 -11.31
N ASN A 443 -7.30 -17.67 -10.06
CA ASN A 443 -6.05 -17.60 -9.30
C ASN A 443 -4.96 -18.54 -9.85
N GLU A 444 -5.32 -19.67 -10.48
CA GLU A 444 -4.38 -20.50 -11.23
C GLU A 444 -3.78 -19.75 -12.42
N LEU A 445 -4.59 -18.98 -13.17
CA LEU A 445 -4.12 -18.15 -14.27
C LEU A 445 -3.30 -16.96 -13.78
N VAL A 446 -3.72 -16.28 -12.72
CA VAL A 446 -2.91 -15.23 -12.07
C VAL A 446 -1.55 -15.79 -11.66
N GLN A 447 -1.49 -16.97 -11.02
CA GLN A 447 -0.22 -17.58 -10.68
C GLN A 447 0.65 -17.87 -11.91
N LYS A 448 0.07 -18.30 -13.03
CA LYS A 448 0.83 -18.48 -14.28
C LYS A 448 1.41 -17.16 -14.81
N LYS A 449 0.68 -16.05 -14.70
CA LYS A 449 1.19 -14.71 -15.05
C LYS A 449 2.36 -14.34 -14.13
N MET A 450 2.27 -14.63 -12.83
CA MET A 450 3.36 -14.37 -11.86
C MET A 450 4.60 -15.24 -12.13
N ASP A 451 4.41 -16.52 -12.46
CA ASP A 451 5.50 -17.44 -12.82
C ASP A 451 6.17 -16.98 -14.14
N ALA A 452 5.41 -16.42 -15.10
CA ALA A 452 5.95 -15.84 -16.32
C ALA A 452 6.72 -14.53 -16.06
N ALA A 453 6.18 -13.63 -15.25
CA ALA A 453 6.86 -12.40 -14.83
C ALA A 453 8.20 -12.71 -14.14
N ARG A 454 8.21 -13.69 -13.23
CA ARG A 454 9.44 -14.20 -12.61
C ARG A 454 10.47 -14.63 -13.64
N LYS A 455 10.07 -15.45 -14.62
CA LYS A 455 10.97 -15.96 -15.66
C LYS A 455 11.57 -14.83 -16.49
N GLU A 456 10.78 -13.83 -16.86
CA GLU A 456 11.26 -12.66 -17.60
C GLU A 456 12.25 -11.85 -16.74
N LEU A 457 11.91 -11.56 -15.48
CA LEU A 457 12.80 -10.88 -14.53
C LEU A 457 14.13 -11.62 -14.36
N GLU A 458 14.11 -12.93 -14.10
CA GLU A 458 15.30 -13.76 -13.98
C GLU A 458 16.15 -13.70 -15.26
N THR A 459 15.51 -13.80 -16.42
CA THR A 459 16.20 -13.77 -17.72
C THR A 459 16.89 -12.43 -17.95
N ARG A 460 16.18 -11.31 -17.74
CA ARG A 460 16.67 -9.97 -18.02
C ARG A 460 17.71 -9.52 -16.99
N ILE A 461 17.41 -9.67 -15.71
CA ILE A 461 18.30 -9.25 -14.62
C ILE A 461 19.59 -10.06 -14.67
N PHE A 462 19.53 -11.39 -14.75
CA PHE A 462 20.75 -12.21 -14.77
C PHE A 462 21.43 -12.26 -16.14
N GLY A 463 20.78 -11.78 -17.21
CA GLY A 463 21.43 -11.49 -18.48
C GLY A 463 22.40 -10.32 -18.37
N ARG A 464 22.02 -9.26 -17.63
CA ARG A 464 22.85 -8.07 -17.41
C ARG A 464 23.78 -8.19 -16.20
N MET A 465 23.35 -8.89 -15.16
CA MET A 465 24.06 -9.11 -13.90
C MET A 465 24.25 -10.62 -13.66
N PRO A 466 25.02 -11.33 -14.50
CA PRO A 466 25.19 -12.79 -14.39
C PRO A 466 25.80 -13.22 -13.05
N GLU A 467 26.57 -12.35 -12.40
CA GLU A 467 27.10 -12.56 -11.06
C GLU A 467 26.01 -12.68 -9.99
N CYS A 468 24.79 -12.23 -10.27
CA CYS A 468 23.65 -12.30 -9.37
C CYS A 468 22.80 -13.56 -9.52
N ARG A 469 23.06 -14.37 -10.54
CA ARG A 469 22.33 -15.62 -10.75
C ARG A 469 22.46 -16.55 -9.53
N GLY A 470 21.32 -16.98 -8.99
CA GLY A 470 21.25 -17.84 -7.81
C GLY A 470 21.62 -17.16 -6.48
N LYS A 471 21.74 -15.82 -6.46
CA LYS A 471 22.03 -15.03 -5.24
C LYS A 471 20.95 -13.99 -4.91
N VAL A 472 19.97 -13.84 -5.80
CA VAL A 472 18.78 -13.00 -5.62
C VAL A 472 17.63 -13.95 -5.37
N ASP A 473 16.96 -13.82 -4.24
CA ASP A 473 15.76 -14.57 -3.93
C ASP A 473 14.53 -13.91 -4.56
N PHE A 474 13.64 -14.76 -5.08
CA PHE A 474 12.28 -14.38 -5.45
C PHE A 474 11.35 -14.86 -4.34
N ILE A 475 10.92 -13.93 -3.50
CA ILE A 475 10.02 -14.16 -2.36
C ILE A 475 8.59 -14.09 -2.88
N GLU A 476 7.87 -15.20 -2.73
CA GLU A 476 6.44 -15.25 -3.02
C GLU A 476 5.64 -14.56 -1.91
N VAL A 477 4.85 -13.56 -2.26
CA VAL A 477 4.03 -12.80 -1.32
C VAL A 477 2.60 -13.35 -1.33
N PRO A 478 2.05 -13.81 -0.20
CA PRO A 478 0.71 -14.38 -0.19
C PRO A 478 -0.32 -13.29 -0.54
N ASN A 479 -1.02 -13.49 -1.65
CA ASN A 479 -2.13 -12.64 -2.07
C ASN A 479 -3.14 -13.44 -2.89
N ILE A 480 -4.44 -13.26 -2.64
CA ILE A 480 -5.53 -13.90 -3.41
C ILE A 480 -6.21 -12.82 -4.23
N PHE A 481 -6.52 -13.10 -5.49
CA PHE A 481 -7.20 -12.16 -6.37
C PHE A 481 -8.61 -12.63 -6.72
N TYR A 482 -9.46 -11.68 -7.07
CA TYR A 482 -10.81 -11.94 -7.56
C TYR A 482 -11.13 -10.99 -8.73
N PRO A 483 -12.04 -11.37 -9.64
CA PRO A 483 -12.53 -10.46 -10.66
C PRO A 483 -13.66 -9.58 -10.14
N GLU A 484 -13.62 -8.28 -10.41
CA GLU A 484 -14.69 -7.30 -10.21
C GLU A 484 -15.79 -7.38 -11.28
N ALA A 485 -16.13 -8.60 -11.69
CA ALA A 485 -17.31 -8.87 -12.51
C ALA A 485 -17.88 -10.28 -12.23
N GLU A 486 -19.13 -10.49 -12.65
CA GLU A 486 -19.78 -11.81 -12.62
C GLU A 486 -19.01 -12.90 -13.36
N SER A 487 -18.13 -12.55 -14.31
CA SER A 487 -17.23 -13.47 -15.00
C SER A 487 -15.89 -12.79 -15.26
N GLY A 488 -14.81 -13.36 -14.74
CA GLY A 488 -13.44 -12.83 -14.88
C GLY A 488 -12.61 -13.51 -15.95
N LEU A 489 -13.18 -14.49 -16.66
CA LEU A 489 -12.46 -15.35 -17.59
C LEU A 489 -12.98 -15.19 -19.02
N ASN A 490 -12.06 -15.10 -19.97
CA ASN A 490 -12.33 -15.34 -21.38
C ASN A 490 -12.23 -16.85 -21.63
N ILE A 491 -13.24 -17.42 -22.28
CA ILE A 491 -13.27 -18.84 -22.65
C ILE A 491 -13.27 -18.90 -24.18
N SER A 492 -12.33 -19.65 -24.72
CA SER A 492 -12.21 -19.92 -26.15
C SER A 492 -11.94 -21.41 -26.38
N THR A 493 -12.10 -21.88 -27.62
CA THR A 493 -11.83 -23.27 -27.98
C THR A 493 -10.47 -23.35 -28.68
N GLY A 494 -9.57 -24.18 -28.16
CA GLY A 494 -8.28 -24.45 -28.78
C GLY A 494 -8.39 -25.36 -30.00
N ASP A 495 -7.30 -25.44 -30.78
CA ASP A 495 -7.23 -26.25 -32.00
C ASP A 495 -7.44 -27.75 -31.74
N ASP A 496 -7.21 -28.21 -30.50
CA ASP A 496 -7.44 -29.58 -30.03
C ASP A 496 -8.87 -29.82 -29.51
N GLY A 497 -9.74 -28.81 -29.59
CA GLY A 497 -11.12 -28.85 -29.09
C GLY A 497 -11.26 -28.60 -27.59
N ASN A 498 -10.16 -28.39 -26.85
CA ASN A 498 -10.21 -28.10 -25.42
C ASN A 498 -10.50 -26.62 -25.14
N GLU A 499 -11.13 -26.34 -24.00
CA GLU A 499 -11.34 -24.96 -23.56
C GLU A 499 -10.02 -24.31 -23.13
N LEU A 500 -9.73 -23.15 -23.72
CA LEU A 500 -8.66 -22.25 -23.34
C LEU A 500 -9.25 -21.11 -22.50
N TYR A 501 -8.60 -20.86 -21.37
CA TYR A 501 -9.01 -19.85 -20.41
C TYR A 501 -7.94 -18.76 -20.34
N ASP A 502 -8.38 -17.51 -20.36
CA ASP A 502 -7.53 -16.35 -20.10
C ASP A 502 -8.22 -15.39 -19.15
N LEU A 503 -7.45 -14.53 -18.49
CA LEU A 503 -7.99 -13.47 -17.64
C LEU A 503 -8.62 -12.39 -18.53
N LYS A 504 -9.77 -11.86 -18.11
CA LYS A 504 -10.29 -10.62 -18.71
C LYS A 504 -9.45 -9.43 -18.22
N LYS A 505 -9.25 -8.48 -19.13
CA LYS A 505 -8.52 -7.24 -18.86
C LYS A 505 -9.31 -6.35 -17.89
N GLY A 506 -8.61 -5.66 -16.99
CA GLY A 506 -9.17 -4.59 -16.17
C GLY A 506 -10.13 -5.06 -15.08
N LEU A 507 -10.06 -6.31 -14.63
CA LEU A 507 -11.04 -6.86 -13.67
C LEU A 507 -10.41 -7.39 -12.37
N GLY A 508 -9.11 -7.62 -12.30
CA GLY A 508 -8.47 -8.24 -11.15
C GLY A 508 -8.22 -7.27 -10.01
N SER A 509 -8.64 -7.67 -8.81
CA SER A 509 -8.37 -6.94 -7.58
C SER A 509 -7.86 -7.88 -6.49
N SER A 510 -7.07 -7.33 -5.56
CA SER A 510 -6.59 -8.08 -4.39
C SER A 510 -7.72 -8.28 -3.40
N PHE A 511 -7.88 -9.50 -2.90
CA PHE A 511 -8.96 -9.82 -1.98
C PHE A 511 -8.73 -9.22 -0.58
N LEU A 512 -7.52 -9.39 -0.06
CA LEU A 512 -7.03 -8.77 1.17
C LEU A 512 -6.04 -7.66 0.83
N PRO A 513 -5.75 -6.71 1.73
CA PRO A 513 -4.75 -5.68 1.50
C PRO A 513 -3.43 -6.28 1.05
N ASN A 514 -2.96 -5.82 -0.09
CA ASN A 514 -1.89 -6.44 -0.85
C ASN A 514 -0.53 -6.14 -0.23
N PRO A 515 0.18 -7.13 0.32
CA PRO A 515 1.46 -6.87 0.97
C PRO A 515 2.58 -6.55 -0.03
N THR A 516 2.47 -6.95 -1.31
CA THR A 516 3.49 -6.61 -2.31
C THR A 516 3.60 -5.10 -2.47
N ASN A 517 2.46 -4.40 -2.36
CA ASN A 517 2.32 -2.96 -2.43
C ASN A 517 2.69 -2.26 -1.10
N GLY A 518 3.84 -2.61 -0.55
CA GLY A 518 4.40 -2.02 0.68
C GLY A 518 5.47 -0.95 0.42
N VAL A 519 6.05 -0.41 1.48
CA VAL A 519 7.06 0.65 1.43
C VAL A 519 8.26 0.30 2.31
N LEU A 520 9.47 0.46 1.78
CA LEU A 520 10.69 0.33 2.56
C LEU A 520 10.96 1.58 3.42
N ALA A 521 11.34 1.35 4.68
CA ALA A 521 11.61 2.36 5.68
C ALA A 521 12.90 2.05 6.45
N GLY A 522 14.04 2.51 5.95
CA GLY A 522 15.32 2.28 6.61
C GLY A 522 15.65 0.79 6.65
N ASP A 523 15.53 0.14 7.82
CA ASP A 523 15.64 -1.33 7.98
C ASP A 523 14.36 -2.10 8.21
N LYS A 524 13.24 -1.47 7.87
CA LYS A 524 11.91 -2.04 8.06
C LYS A 524 11.19 -2.08 6.71
N MET A 525 10.59 -3.21 6.36
CA MET A 525 9.60 -3.28 5.29
C MET A 525 8.22 -3.04 5.90
N ILE A 526 7.51 -2.02 5.42
CA ILE A 526 6.15 -1.70 5.87
C ILE A 526 5.17 -2.28 4.86
N PHE A 527 4.44 -3.31 5.28
CA PHE A 527 3.40 -3.91 4.47
C PHE A 527 2.05 -3.25 4.73
N SER A 528 1.20 -3.21 3.71
CA SER A 528 -0.25 -3.21 3.94
C SER A 528 -0.57 -4.41 4.83
N ASN A 529 -1.29 -4.17 5.93
CA ASN A 529 -1.68 -5.25 6.82
C ASN A 529 -2.61 -6.21 6.06
N PRO A 530 -2.19 -7.46 5.77
CA PRO A 530 -3.01 -8.40 5.01
C PRO A 530 -4.26 -8.84 5.76
N GLN A 531 -4.42 -8.45 7.03
CA GLN A 531 -5.51 -8.86 7.90
C GLN A 531 -5.56 -10.38 8.09
N ASN A 532 -4.46 -11.10 7.90
CA ASN A 532 -4.40 -12.54 8.10
C ASN A 532 -3.10 -12.88 8.86
N ALA A 533 -3.24 -13.38 10.09
CA ALA A 533 -2.12 -13.61 10.98
C ALA A 533 -1.11 -14.62 10.41
N THR A 534 -1.56 -15.57 9.61
CA THR A 534 -0.68 -16.55 8.96
C THR A 534 0.20 -15.87 7.91
N PHE A 535 -0.36 -14.95 7.12
CA PHE A 535 0.39 -14.17 6.13
C PHE A 535 1.39 -13.23 6.79
N GLU A 536 0.98 -12.55 7.86
CA GLU A 536 1.86 -11.65 8.63
C GLU A 536 3.09 -12.38 9.18
N LYS A 537 2.89 -13.54 9.84
CA LYS A 537 3.98 -14.36 10.39
C LYS A 537 4.93 -14.84 9.30
N TYR A 538 4.39 -15.24 8.15
CA TYR A 538 5.20 -15.62 7.00
C TYR A 538 6.07 -14.45 6.52
N LEU A 539 5.46 -13.28 6.31
CA LEU A 539 6.19 -12.08 5.85
C LEU A 539 7.27 -11.65 6.84
N GLU A 540 6.98 -11.64 8.14
CA GLU A 540 7.97 -11.36 9.18
C GLU A 540 9.16 -12.32 9.11
N LYS A 541 8.88 -13.62 8.97
CA LYS A 541 9.91 -14.65 8.84
C LYS A 541 10.77 -14.45 7.59
N GLU A 542 10.15 -14.24 6.42
CA GLU A 542 10.89 -14.10 5.16
C GLU A 542 11.73 -12.82 5.16
N MET A 543 11.19 -11.68 5.61
CA MET A 543 11.96 -10.44 5.72
C MET A 543 13.17 -10.63 6.64
N LYS A 544 12.96 -11.20 7.83
CA LYS A 544 14.05 -11.44 8.78
C LYS A 544 15.11 -12.39 8.22
N SER A 545 14.68 -13.52 7.65
CA SER A 545 15.60 -14.61 7.26
C SER A 545 16.33 -14.38 5.94
N ARG A 546 15.67 -13.74 4.96
CA ARG A 546 16.23 -13.54 3.62
C ARG A 546 16.86 -12.19 3.40
N THR A 547 16.46 -11.18 4.18
CA THR A 547 16.89 -9.79 3.93
C THR A 547 17.50 -9.14 5.17
N GLY A 548 17.29 -9.70 6.36
CA GLY A 548 17.66 -9.06 7.63
C GLY A 548 16.82 -7.83 7.98
N LEU A 549 15.74 -7.56 7.25
CA LEU A 549 14.81 -6.46 7.53
C LEU A 549 13.82 -6.84 8.64
N LYS A 550 13.37 -5.82 9.37
CA LYS A 550 12.21 -5.90 10.26
C LYS A 550 10.93 -5.72 9.45
N THR A 551 9.78 -6.04 10.04
CA THR A 551 8.48 -5.78 9.45
C THR A 551 7.69 -4.75 10.23
N GLY A 552 6.92 -3.94 9.51
CA GLY A 552 5.87 -3.07 10.03
C GLY A 552 4.59 -3.34 9.27
N LEU A 553 3.45 -3.13 9.93
CA LEU A 553 2.14 -3.26 9.31
C LEU A 553 1.42 -1.92 9.45
N VAL A 554 0.82 -1.47 8.37
CA VAL A 554 -0.11 -0.34 8.38
C VAL A 554 -1.45 -0.84 7.86
N ASP A 555 -2.51 -0.57 8.63
CA ASP A 555 -3.86 -0.88 8.20
C ASP A 555 -4.30 0.07 7.10
N SER A 556 -4.31 -0.43 5.86
CA SER A 556 -4.70 0.32 4.66
C SER A 556 -6.16 0.07 4.27
N TRP A 557 -6.93 -0.73 5.02
CA TRP A 557 -8.23 -1.24 4.55
C TRP A 557 -9.17 -0.12 4.08
N ASN A 558 -9.59 0.75 5.00
CA ASN A 558 -10.51 1.85 4.70
C ASN A 558 -9.83 3.04 4.01
N TYR A 559 -8.51 3.18 4.19
CA TYR A 559 -7.78 4.31 3.65
C TYR A 559 -7.51 4.15 2.16
N ALA A 560 -7.13 2.94 1.72
CA ALA A 560 -6.68 2.67 0.36
C ALA A 560 -7.24 1.35 -0.23
N HIS A 561 -7.30 0.24 0.52
CA HIS A 561 -7.66 -1.07 -0.05
C HIS A 561 -9.01 -1.10 -0.74
N VAL A 562 -10.03 -0.50 -0.12
CA VAL A 562 -11.39 -0.40 -0.70
C VAL A 562 -11.46 0.44 -1.99
N GLY A 563 -10.40 1.19 -2.32
CA GLY A 563 -10.25 1.90 -3.58
C GLY A 563 -9.25 1.25 -4.54
N ASN A 564 -9.02 -0.06 -4.39
CA ASN A 564 -8.09 -0.85 -5.19
C ASN A 564 -6.62 -0.40 -5.12
N GLY A 565 -6.20 0.19 -4.00
CA GLY A 565 -4.80 0.56 -3.78
C GLY A 565 -4.32 0.23 -2.36
N ASN A 566 -3.03 0.43 -2.08
CA ASN A 566 -2.43 -0.04 -0.84
C ASN A 566 -1.39 0.96 -0.28
N VAL A 567 -0.53 0.55 0.65
CA VAL A 567 0.41 1.47 1.33
C VAL A 567 1.35 2.15 0.33
N HIS A 568 1.86 1.42 -0.66
CA HIS A 568 2.70 2.01 -1.71
C HIS A 568 1.91 2.99 -2.57
N CYS A 569 0.76 2.59 -3.14
CA CYS A 569 -0.07 3.49 -3.96
C CYS A 569 -0.43 4.78 -3.21
N SER A 570 -0.65 4.69 -1.90
CA SER A 570 -1.09 5.81 -1.07
C SER A 570 0.02 6.74 -0.56
N THR A 571 1.27 6.42 -0.85
CA THR A 571 2.42 7.19 -0.39
C THR A 571 3.41 7.40 -1.53
N HIS A 572 4.42 8.23 -1.31
CA HIS A 572 5.53 8.37 -2.27
C HIS A 572 6.84 8.43 -1.51
N ALA A 573 7.88 7.78 -2.02
CA ALA A 573 9.23 7.81 -1.43
C ALA A 573 10.20 8.59 -2.34
N LEU A 574 10.85 9.61 -1.80
CA LEU A 574 11.85 10.40 -2.51
C LEU A 574 13.24 9.88 -2.17
N ARG A 575 13.97 9.52 -3.21
CA ARG A 575 15.32 8.95 -3.15
C ARG A 575 16.31 9.90 -3.82
N PHE A 576 17.54 9.84 -3.34
CA PHE A 576 18.67 10.64 -3.84
C PHE A 576 19.81 9.69 -4.15
N CYS A 577 20.70 10.12 -5.03
CA CYS A 577 21.93 9.40 -5.34
C CYS A 577 23.10 10.38 -5.39
N LYS A 578 24.32 9.89 -5.25
CA LYS A 578 25.52 10.70 -5.42
C LYS A 578 25.90 10.75 -6.90
N PRO A 579 26.04 11.94 -7.53
CA PRO A 579 26.50 12.05 -8.91
C PRO A 579 27.78 11.25 -9.16
N ARG A 580 27.92 10.77 -10.40
CA ARG A 580 29.19 10.24 -10.87
C ARG A 580 30.07 11.41 -11.31
N GLU A 581 31.35 11.35 -10.95
CA GLU A 581 32.37 12.31 -11.40
C GLU A 581 32.59 12.24 -12.92
#